data_AF-A0A5C8SMF9-F1
#
_entry.id   AF-A0A5C8SMF9-F1
#
_cell.length_a   1.000
_cell.length_b   1.000
_cell.length_c   1.000
_cell.angle_alpha   90.00
_cell.angle_beta   90.00
_cell.angle_gamma   90.00
#
_symmetry.space_group_name_H-M   'P 1'
#
loop_
_entity.id
_entity.type
_entity.pdbx_description
1 polymer ?
#
loop_
_entity_poly.entity_id
_entity_poly.type
_entity_poly.pdbx_seq_one_letter_code
_entity_poly.pdbx_strand_id
1 'polypeptide(L)'
;MYNPFFSSMMLAFEAQKVVELRLVRLAWGGREGTAEMQSMVVEKIQAGIEAAGTLMMGGSPEVVIARYREHVAQNTKRLMAA
;
A
#
# COMPACT_ATOMS: atom_id res chain seq x y z
N MET A 1 15.47 -12.68 14.42
CA MET A 1 14.45 -12.10 15.33
C MET A 1 13.66 -11.09 14.53
N TYR A 2 12.36 -11.33 14.31
CA TYR A 2 11.51 -10.36 13.64
C TYR A 2 11.30 -9.16 14.58
N ASN A 3 11.58 -7.94 14.10
CA ASN A 3 11.28 -6.73 14.85
C ASN A 3 10.18 -5.95 14.10
N PRO A 4 8.94 -5.91 14.62
CA PRO A 4 7.83 -5.23 13.95
C PRO A 4 8.10 -3.75 13.73
N PHE A 5 8.90 -3.10 14.59
CA PHE A 5 9.31 -1.72 14.36
C PHE A 5 10.18 -1.57 13.13
N PHE A 6 11.18 -2.44 12.94
CA PHE A 6 12.06 -2.38 11.77
C PHE A 6 11.30 -2.66 10.47
N SER A 7 10.43 -3.67 10.46
CA SER A 7 9.59 -3.99 9.31
C SER A 7 8.61 -2.85 8.96
N SER A 8 8.07 -2.18 9.97
CA SER A 8 7.19 -1.02 9.79
C SER A 8 7.96 0.22 9.29
N MET A 9 9.18 0.45 9.78
CA MET A 9 10.05 1.52 9.27
C MET A 9 10.41 1.30 7.81
N MET A 10 10.73 0.05 7.43
CA MET A 10 11.01 -0.29 6.05
C MET A 10 9.78 -0.10 5.15
N LEU A 11 8.60 -0.53 5.62
CA LEU A 11 7.33 -0.26 4.93
C LEU A 11 7.09 1.25 4.75
N ALA A 12 7.35 2.06 5.77
CA ALA A 12 7.19 3.52 5.68
C ALA A 12 8.13 4.14 4.63
N PHE A 13 9.35 3.61 4.52
CA PHE A 13 10.32 4.03 3.50
C PHE A 13 9.87 3.62 2.09
N GLU A 14 9.45 2.36 1.91
CA GLU A 14 8.93 1.84 0.63
C GLU A 14 7.68 2.63 0.17
N ALA A 15 6.82 3.00 1.11
CA ALA A 15 5.60 3.76 0.83
C ALA A 15 5.89 5.19 0.31
N GLN A 16 7.05 5.78 0.63
CA GLN A 16 7.40 7.13 0.14
C GLN A 16 7.35 7.21 -1.39
N LYS A 17 7.82 6.17 -2.09
CA LYS A 17 7.81 6.15 -3.56
C LYS A 17 6.39 6.13 -4.12
N VAL A 18 5.49 5.36 -3.51
CA VAL A 18 4.07 5.32 -3.89
C VAL A 18 3.41 6.68 -3.64
N VAL A 19 3.70 7.33 -2.51
CA VAL A 19 3.18 8.66 -2.18
C VAL A 19 3.62 9.70 -3.22
N GLU A 20 4.91 9.73 -3.55
CA GLU A 20 5.46 10.64 -4.58
C GLU A 20 4.75 10.47 -5.92
N LEU A 21 4.67 9.23 -6.43
CA LEU A 21 4.02 8.93 -7.72
C LEU A 21 2.54 9.32 -7.74
N ARG A 22 1.85 9.10 -6.62
CA ARG A 22 0.44 9.52 -6.47
C ARG A 22 0.28 11.01 -6.50
N LEU A 23 1.12 11.74 -5.77
CA LEU A 23 1.07 13.19 -5.76
C LEU A 23 1.25 13.76 -7.18
N VAL A 24 2.15 13.19 -7.97
CA VAL A 24 2.31 13.57 -9.39
C VAL A 24 1.01 13.31 -10.19
N ARG A 25 0.42 12.11 -10.05
CA ARG A 25 -0.79 11.72 -10.79
C ARG A 25 -2.01 12.56 -10.39
N LEU A 26 -2.12 12.90 -9.11
CA LEU A 26 -3.15 13.78 -8.57
C LEU A 26 -2.97 15.22 -9.02
N ALA A 27 -1.73 15.73 -9.01
CA ALA A 27 -1.41 17.08 -9.47
C ALA A 27 -1.71 17.27 -10.97
N TRP A 28 -1.50 16.22 -11.78
CA TRP A 28 -1.87 16.22 -13.20
C TRP A 28 -3.39 16.27 -13.42
N GLY A 29 -4.16 15.74 -12.47
CA GLY A 29 -5.62 15.79 -12.47
C GLY A 29 -6.27 15.03 -13.64
N GLY A 30 -7.44 15.50 -14.06
CA GLY A 30 -8.21 14.91 -15.15
C GLY A 30 -8.78 13.51 -14.81
N ARG A 31 -9.09 12.75 -15.87
CA ARG A 31 -9.70 11.41 -15.75
C ARG A 31 -8.76 10.43 -15.05
N GLU A 32 -7.47 10.48 -15.38
CA GLU A 32 -6.44 9.60 -14.81
C GLU A 32 -6.18 9.91 -13.33
N GLY A 33 -6.13 11.21 -12.93
CA GLY A 33 -6.01 11.59 -11.53
C GLY A 33 -7.23 11.17 -10.70
N THR A 34 -8.44 11.31 -11.26
CA THR A 34 -9.68 10.85 -10.61
C THR A 34 -9.72 9.34 -10.44
N ALA A 35 -9.32 8.61 -11.48
CA ALA A 35 -9.21 7.16 -11.42
C ALA A 35 -8.18 6.71 -10.36
N GLU A 36 -7.05 7.42 -10.22
CA GLU A 36 -6.07 7.13 -9.16
C GLU A 36 -6.65 7.36 -7.77
N MET A 37 -7.40 8.46 -7.54
CA MET A 37 -8.07 8.68 -6.26
C MET A 37 -9.03 7.56 -5.89
N GLN A 38 -9.79 7.05 -6.85
CA GLN A 38 -10.70 5.94 -6.63
C GLN A 38 -9.94 4.62 -6.35
N SER A 39 -8.89 4.33 -7.14
CA SER A 39 -8.02 3.17 -6.91
C SER A 39 -7.42 3.21 -5.50
N MET A 40 -6.96 4.38 -5.05
CA MET A 40 -6.42 4.56 -3.72
C MET A 40 -7.38 4.09 -2.63
N VAL A 41 -8.66 4.44 -2.72
CA VAL A 41 -9.67 4.06 -1.71
C VAL A 41 -9.89 2.55 -1.73
N VAL A 42 -10.06 1.97 -2.93
CA VAL A 42 -10.29 0.53 -3.10
C VAL A 42 -9.13 -0.28 -2.52
N GLU A 43 -7.89 0.11 -2.80
CA GLU A 43 -6.71 -0.58 -2.27
C GLU A 43 -6.65 -0.55 -0.74
N LYS A 44 -7.05 0.56 -0.10
CA LYS A 44 -7.05 0.69 1.38
C LYS A 44 -8.13 -0.19 2.00
N ILE A 45 -9.29 -0.27 1.36
CA ILE A 45 -10.38 -1.18 1.78
C ILE A 45 -9.92 -2.63 1.65
N GLN A 46 -9.32 -3.00 0.51
CA GLN A 46 -8.82 -4.36 0.26
C GLN A 46 -7.74 -4.76 1.27
N ALA A 47 -6.73 -3.91 1.48
CA ALA A 47 -5.67 -4.19 2.45
C ALA A 47 -6.20 -4.25 3.89
N GLY A 48 -7.22 -3.45 4.22
CA GLY A 48 -7.91 -3.50 5.52
C GLY A 48 -8.68 -4.79 5.74
N ILE A 49 -9.45 -5.25 4.74
CA ILE A 49 -10.17 -6.53 4.78
C ILE A 49 -9.18 -7.69 4.91
N GLU A 50 -8.09 -7.68 4.14
CA GLU A 50 -7.07 -8.71 4.19
C GLU A 50 -6.36 -8.75 5.55
N ALA A 51 -6.00 -7.59 6.11
CA ALA A 51 -5.40 -7.51 7.44
C ALA A 51 -6.36 -8.03 8.53
N ALA A 52 -7.63 -7.62 8.50
CA ALA A 52 -8.64 -8.09 9.43
C ALA A 52 -8.85 -9.60 9.31
N GLY A 53 -8.97 -10.13 8.09
CA GLY A 53 -9.09 -11.56 7.82
C GLY A 53 -7.87 -12.34 8.30
N THR A 54 -6.67 -11.84 8.05
CA THR A 54 -5.42 -12.43 8.53
C THR A 54 -5.43 -12.57 10.05
N LEU A 55 -5.79 -11.51 10.77
CA LEU A 55 -5.84 -11.53 12.24
C LEU A 55 -6.94 -12.47 12.76
N MET A 56 -8.13 -12.45 12.16
CA MET A 56 -9.24 -13.33 12.55
C MET A 56 -8.92 -14.82 12.35
N MET A 57 -8.09 -15.16 11.36
CA MET A 57 -7.62 -16.52 11.12
C MET A 57 -6.44 -16.93 12.02
N GLY A 58 -6.07 -16.11 13.01
CA GLY A 58 -4.94 -16.38 13.91
C GLY A 58 -3.58 -16.01 13.32
N GLY A 59 -3.55 -15.26 12.22
CA GLY A 59 -2.34 -14.68 11.66
C GLY A 59 -1.79 -13.58 12.57
N SER A 60 -0.51 -13.25 12.36
CA SER A 60 0.22 -12.36 13.25
C SER A 60 0.42 -10.98 12.62
N PRO A 61 0.67 -9.91 13.42
CA PRO A 61 0.97 -8.57 12.89
C PRO A 61 2.11 -8.57 11.88
N GLU A 62 3.04 -9.51 12.02
CA GLU A 62 4.18 -9.69 11.12
C GLU A 62 3.77 -10.04 9.70
N VAL A 63 2.79 -10.93 9.58
CA VAL A 63 2.19 -11.34 8.30
C VAL A 63 1.46 -10.14 7.68
N VAL A 64 0.71 -9.38 8.48
CA VAL A 64 0.01 -8.18 8.01
C VAL A 64 1.01 -7.16 7.43
N ILE A 65 2.10 -6.87 8.14
CA ILE A 65 3.13 -5.93 7.65
C ILE A 65 3.77 -6.46 6.36
N ALA A 66 4.07 -7.76 6.28
CA ALA A 66 4.66 -8.36 5.07
C ALA A 66 3.73 -8.19 3.85
N ARG A 67 2.42 -8.45 4.02
CA ARG A 67 1.42 -8.26 2.96
C ARG A 67 1.26 -6.79 2.57
N TYR A 68 1.31 -5.87 3.52
CA TYR A 68 1.32 -4.43 3.21
C TYR A 68 2.53 -4.01 2.38
N ARG A 69 3.71 -4.58 2.63
CA ARG A 69 4.92 -4.31 1.81
C ARG A 69 4.76 -4.83 0.38
N GLU A 70 4.14 -6.00 0.21
CA GLU A 70 3.80 -6.52 -1.13
C GLU A 70 2.84 -5.60 -1.88
N HIS A 71 1.78 -5.10 -1.21
CA HIS A 71 0.85 -4.12 -1.78
C HIS A 71 1.56 -2.83 -2.21
N VAL A 72 2.48 -2.31 -1.38
CA VAL A 72 3.28 -1.12 -1.72
C VAL A 72 4.18 -1.38 -2.94
N ALA A 73 4.80 -2.55 -3.03
CA ALA A 73 5.62 -2.92 -4.19
C ALA A 73 4.77 -3.04 -5.47
N GLN A 74 3.58 -3.65 -5.39
CA GLN A 74 2.65 -3.77 -6.52
C GLN A 74 2.13 -2.39 -6.97
N ASN A 75 1.77 -1.52 -6.03
CA ASN A 75 1.36 -0.16 -6.30
C ASN A 75 2.45 0.65 -7.00
N THR A 76 3.69 0.50 -6.55
CA THR A 76 4.84 1.15 -7.21
C THR A 76 4.97 0.69 -8.66
N LYS A 77 4.90 -0.62 -8.92
CA LYS A 77 4.94 -1.17 -10.28
C LYS A 77 3.81 -0.63 -11.16
N ARG A 78 2.57 -0.61 -10.66
CA ARG A 78 1.41 -0.09 -11.38
C ARG A 78 1.58 1.39 -11.73
N LEU A 79 2.00 2.20 -10.76
CA LEU A 79 2.15 3.64 -10.93
C LEU A 79 3.31 4.03 -11.86
N MET A 80 4.36 3.21 -11.93
CA MET A 80 5.46 3.42 -12.88
C MET A 80 5.13 2.97 -14.31
N ALA A 81 4.21 2.01 -14.46
CA ALA A 81 3.82 1.48 -15.77
C ALA A 81 2.76 2.33 -16.49
N ALA A 82 2.26 3.38 -15.84
CA ALA A 82 1.05 4.08 -16.23
C ALA A 82 1.27 5.59 -16.29
#